data_AF-A0A3D2MEE9-F1
#
_entry.id   AF-A0A3D2MEE9-F1
#
_cell.length_a   1.000
_cell.length_b   1.000
_cell.length_c   1.000
_cell.angle_alpha   90.00
_cell.angle_beta   90.00
_cell.angle_gamma   90.00
#
_symmetry.space_group_name_H-M   'P 1'
#
loop_
_entity.id
_entity.type
_entity.pdbx_description
1 polymer ?
#
loop_
_entity_poly.entity_id
_entity_poly.type
_entity_poly.pdbx_seq_one_letter_code
_entity_poly.pdbx_strand_id
1 'polypeptide(L)'
;MMKRLNEILSEIGISKVKLAKYLNVSRQMVYNYLEMEDVNLWPLEKKMKLFNLLQIKSADEIENIKITNDFIKHANNLINDNNSGIVEKGNISFDGINAKDQALLNDIVFLLKENLEDDTTGQMSKVYRYLYYFLQVLEDVPEIKYMLGYVAKTTGFVSPNEFIFEEDNQFAFESILYSAMVLYNSKGASKNKLLEMHKKFTNEIEAKHEEKLSRTQELNSAKVQALKELGYTELNESNYSEVLEKMAEIQSRKI
;
A
#
# COMPACT_ATOMS: atom_id res chain seq x y z
N MET A 1 -33.40 -17.15 -22.09
CA MET A 1 -32.30 -16.80 -21.17
C MET A 1 -31.21 -15.88 -21.76
N MET A 2 -30.28 -16.32 -22.61
CA MET A 2 -29.09 -15.51 -23.02
C MET A 2 -29.41 -14.22 -23.81
N LYS A 3 -30.49 -14.23 -24.60
CA LYS A 3 -31.01 -13.00 -25.23
C LYS A 3 -31.44 -11.97 -24.19
N ARG A 4 -32.18 -12.41 -23.17
CA ARG A 4 -32.64 -11.55 -22.07
C ARG A 4 -31.47 -10.99 -21.25
N LEU A 5 -30.42 -11.79 -21.02
CA LEU A 5 -29.20 -11.31 -20.39
C LEU A 5 -28.56 -10.14 -21.18
N ASN A 6 -28.46 -10.28 -22.51
CA ASN A 6 -27.92 -9.22 -23.36
C ASN A 6 -28.79 -7.95 -23.35
N GLU A 7 -30.12 -8.10 -23.33
CA GLU A 7 -31.05 -6.97 -23.18
C GLU A 7 -30.84 -6.26 -21.85
N ILE A 8 -30.81 -6.98 -20.73
CA ILE A 8 -30.61 -6.41 -19.40
C ILE A 8 -29.31 -5.61 -19.34
N LEU A 9 -28.20 -6.18 -19.81
CA LEU A 9 -26.89 -5.50 -19.85
C LEU A 9 -26.94 -4.21 -20.67
N SER A 10 -27.68 -4.22 -21.79
CA SER A 10 -27.87 -3.05 -22.63
C SER A 10 -28.73 -1.98 -21.95
N GLU A 11 -29.86 -2.38 -21.34
CA GLU A 11 -30.80 -1.48 -20.65
C GLU A 11 -30.15 -0.76 -19.46
N ILE A 12 -29.24 -1.43 -18.75
CA ILE A 12 -28.51 -0.83 -17.61
C ILE A 12 -27.18 -0.16 -18.00
N GLY A 13 -26.88 -0.05 -19.30
CA GLY A 13 -25.72 0.71 -19.80
C GLY A 13 -24.36 0.02 -19.63
N ILE A 14 -24.35 -1.31 -19.54
CA ILE A 14 -23.14 -2.12 -19.39
C ILE A 14 -22.69 -2.62 -20.75
N SER A 15 -21.65 -2.00 -21.29
CA SER A 15 -21.02 -2.45 -22.52
C SER A 15 -20.22 -3.73 -22.31
N LYS A 16 -20.00 -4.49 -23.40
CA LYS A 16 -19.12 -5.67 -23.39
C LYS A 16 -17.70 -5.35 -22.90
N VAL A 17 -17.25 -4.10 -23.08
CA VAL A 17 -15.97 -3.60 -22.55
C VAL A 17 -16.01 -3.49 -21.03
N LYS A 18 -17.06 -2.89 -20.46
CA LYS A 18 -17.25 -2.78 -19.01
C LYS A 18 -17.41 -4.16 -18.36
N LEU A 19 -18.18 -5.04 -18.99
CA LEU A 19 -18.38 -6.41 -18.53
C LEU A 19 -17.07 -7.22 -18.52
N ALA A 20 -16.23 -7.09 -19.56
CA ALA A 20 -14.94 -7.77 -19.63
C ALA A 20 -14.00 -7.38 -18.49
N LYS A 21 -13.96 -6.08 -18.16
CA LYS A 21 -13.21 -5.58 -17.00
C LYS A 21 -13.76 -6.13 -15.69
N TYR A 22 -15.07 -6.09 -15.49
CA TYR A 22 -15.73 -6.60 -14.28
C TYR A 22 -15.47 -8.10 -14.05
N LEU A 23 -15.52 -8.91 -15.11
CA LEU A 23 -15.26 -10.35 -15.05
C LEU A 23 -13.76 -10.69 -14.99
N ASN A 24 -12.87 -9.72 -15.19
CA ASN A 24 -11.43 -9.89 -15.34
C ASN A 24 -11.08 -10.93 -16.43
N VAL A 25 -11.59 -10.71 -17.64
CA VAL A 25 -11.32 -11.55 -18.81
C VAL A 25 -11.11 -10.68 -20.06
N SER A 26 -10.57 -11.26 -21.12
CA SER A 26 -10.45 -10.56 -22.40
C SER A 26 -11.83 -10.25 -22.99
N ARG A 27 -11.93 -9.21 -23.82
CA ARG A 27 -13.18 -8.89 -24.52
C ARG A 27 -13.67 -10.08 -25.35
N GLN A 28 -12.77 -10.80 -26.01
CA GLN A 28 -13.10 -11.99 -26.79
C GLN A 28 -13.77 -13.07 -25.95
N MET A 29 -13.32 -13.28 -24.71
CA MET A 29 -13.95 -14.23 -23.80
C MET A 29 -15.39 -13.82 -23.45
N VAL A 30 -15.67 -12.52 -23.30
CA VAL A 30 -17.04 -12.05 -23.10
C VAL A 30 -17.93 -12.32 -24.31
N TYR A 31 -17.42 -12.15 -25.54
CA TYR A 31 -18.18 -12.55 -26.73
C TYR A 31 -18.48 -14.05 -26.73
N ASN A 32 -17.46 -14.87 -26.49
CA ASN A 32 -17.62 -16.33 -26.43
C ASN A 32 -18.65 -16.75 -25.36
N TYR A 33 -18.59 -16.14 -24.18
CA TYR A 33 -19.50 -16.40 -23.07
C TYR A 33 -20.94 -16.00 -23.39
N LEU A 34 -21.15 -14.86 -24.05
CA LEU A 34 -22.49 -14.38 -24.41
C LEU A 34 -23.10 -15.15 -25.59
N GLU A 35 -22.29 -15.92 -26.32
CA GLU A 35 -22.72 -16.83 -27.40
C GLU A 35 -23.02 -18.26 -26.93
N MET A 36 -22.66 -18.61 -25.69
CA MET A 36 -23.03 -19.90 -25.09
C MET A 36 -24.55 -20.03 -24.94
N GLU A 37 -25.05 -21.26 -24.90
CA GLU A 37 -26.50 -21.53 -24.75
C GLU A 37 -27.01 -21.19 -23.34
N ASP A 38 -26.18 -21.39 -22.32
CA ASP A 38 -26.51 -21.18 -20.90
C ASP A 38 -25.33 -20.56 -20.13
N VAL A 39 -25.65 -19.65 -19.22
CA VAL A 39 -24.72 -19.06 -18.24
C VAL A 39 -24.10 -20.12 -17.33
N ASN A 40 -24.78 -21.24 -17.09
CA ASN A 40 -24.25 -22.34 -16.28
C ASN A 40 -22.98 -22.99 -16.87
N LEU A 41 -22.73 -22.81 -18.16
CA LEU A 41 -21.52 -23.28 -18.85
C LEU A 41 -20.31 -22.36 -18.62
N TRP A 42 -20.51 -21.19 -18.03
CA TRP A 42 -19.41 -20.29 -17.71
C TRP A 42 -18.55 -20.85 -16.56
N PRO A 43 -17.25 -20.50 -16.51
CA PRO A 43 -16.43 -20.83 -15.35
C PRO A 43 -17.08 -20.30 -14.06
N LEU A 44 -17.06 -21.12 -13.01
CA LEU A 44 -17.79 -20.88 -11.75
C LEU A 44 -17.56 -19.46 -11.20
N GLU A 45 -16.31 -19.01 -11.14
CA GLU A 45 -15.95 -17.67 -10.68
C GLU A 45 -16.65 -16.55 -11.49
N LYS A 46 -16.72 -16.70 -12.81
CA LYS A 46 -17.31 -15.69 -13.71
C LYS A 46 -18.83 -15.70 -13.65
N LYS A 47 -19.42 -16.90 -13.52
CA LYS A 47 -20.85 -17.07 -13.25
C LYS A 47 -21.26 -16.40 -11.94
N MET A 48 -20.53 -16.63 -10.85
CA MET A 48 -20.83 -16.03 -9.55
C MET A 48 -20.71 -14.51 -9.57
N LYS A 49 -19.71 -13.96 -10.28
CA LYS A 49 -19.61 -12.51 -10.52
C LYS A 49 -20.82 -11.98 -11.28
N LEU A 50 -21.25 -12.65 -12.35
CA LEU A 50 -22.44 -12.24 -13.09
C LEU A 50 -23.70 -12.28 -12.22
N PHE A 51 -23.85 -13.30 -11.38
CA PHE A 51 -25.00 -13.43 -10.47
C PHE A 51 -25.04 -12.30 -9.45
N ASN A 52 -23.88 -11.91 -8.90
CA ASN A 52 -23.79 -10.75 -8.01
C ASN A 52 -24.13 -9.42 -8.73
N LEU A 53 -23.67 -9.26 -9.97
CA LEU A 53 -24.02 -8.11 -10.80
C LEU A 53 -25.53 -8.00 -11.03
N LEU A 54 -26.19 -9.14 -11.24
CA LEU A 54 -27.62 -9.25 -11.52
C LEU A 54 -28.50 -9.44 -10.26
N GLN A 55 -27.90 -9.53 -9.08
CA GLN A 55 -28.59 -9.80 -7.81
C GLN A 55 -29.48 -11.07 -7.83
N ILE A 56 -29.00 -12.14 -8.48
CA ILE A 56 -29.71 -13.43 -8.61
C ILE A 56 -28.92 -14.55 -7.94
N LYS A 57 -29.59 -15.68 -7.63
CA LYS A 57 -28.95 -16.87 -7.08
C LYS A 57 -28.82 -18.00 -8.10
N SER A 58 -29.62 -17.98 -9.16
CA SER A 58 -29.68 -19.00 -10.20
C SER A 58 -29.94 -18.39 -11.57
N ALA A 59 -29.55 -19.10 -12.64
CA ALA A 59 -29.71 -18.62 -14.01
C ALA A 59 -31.19 -18.47 -14.43
N ASP A 60 -32.08 -19.25 -13.83
CA ASP A 60 -33.53 -19.22 -14.10
C ASP A 60 -34.18 -17.89 -13.68
N GLU A 61 -33.56 -17.16 -12.75
CA GLU A 61 -34.05 -15.86 -12.30
C GLU A 61 -33.82 -14.74 -13.34
N ILE A 62 -32.94 -14.94 -14.33
CA ILE A 62 -32.59 -13.93 -15.35
C ILE A 62 -33.84 -13.44 -16.09
N GLU A 63 -34.79 -14.33 -16.38
CA GLU A 63 -35.99 -13.97 -17.14
C GLU A 63 -36.96 -13.09 -16.33
N ASN A 64 -36.86 -13.13 -15.00
CA ASN A 64 -37.77 -12.44 -14.07
C ASN A 64 -37.18 -11.15 -13.49
N ILE A 65 -35.96 -10.75 -13.91
CA ILE A 65 -35.31 -9.53 -13.42
C ILE A 65 -36.14 -8.30 -13.81
N LYS A 66 -36.52 -7.54 -12.80
CA LYS A 66 -37.14 -6.21 -12.94
C LYS A 66 -36.05 -5.15 -12.84
N ILE A 67 -35.88 -4.37 -13.89
CA ILE A 67 -34.90 -3.28 -13.95
C ILE A 67 -35.48 -2.08 -13.21
N THR A 68 -35.12 -1.95 -11.93
CA THR A 68 -35.47 -0.83 -11.06
C THR A 68 -34.31 0.16 -10.96
N ASN A 69 -34.57 1.37 -10.46
CA ASN A 69 -33.50 2.36 -10.23
C ASN A 69 -32.42 1.83 -9.25
N ASP A 70 -32.81 1.04 -8.25
CA ASP A 70 -31.87 0.47 -7.28
C ASP A 70 -31.01 -0.63 -7.90
N PHE A 71 -31.59 -1.44 -8.78
CA PHE A 71 -30.85 -2.43 -9.58
C PHE A 71 -29.80 -1.76 -10.47
N ILE A 72 -30.17 -0.68 -11.17
CA ILE A 72 -29.25 0.09 -12.03
C ILE A 72 -28.13 0.73 -11.21
N LYS A 73 -28.43 1.28 -10.03
CA LYS A 73 -27.42 1.86 -9.12
C LYS A 73 -26.44 0.79 -8.64
N HIS A 74 -26.93 -0.37 -8.20
CA HIS A 74 -26.09 -1.50 -7.78
C HIS A 74 -25.14 -1.96 -8.89
N ALA A 75 -25.68 -2.20 -10.09
CA ALA A 75 -24.90 -2.68 -11.22
C ALA A 75 -23.84 -1.66 -11.66
N ASN A 76 -24.17 -0.37 -11.64
CA ASN A 76 -23.19 0.70 -11.93
C ASN A 76 -22.12 0.84 -10.86
N ASN A 77 -22.47 0.74 -9.57
CA ASN A 77 -21.48 0.79 -8.49
C ASN A 77 -20.48 -0.35 -8.62
N LEU A 78 -20.95 -1.60 -8.79
CA LEU A 78 -20.08 -2.77 -8.96
C LEU A 78 -19.12 -2.67 -10.16
N ILE A 79 -19.58 -2.08 -11.27
CA ILE A 79 -18.77 -1.93 -12.48
C ILE A 79 -17.83 -0.74 -12.42
N ASN A 80 -18.22 0.35 -11.74
CA ASN A 80 -17.40 1.53 -11.59
C ASN A 80 -16.33 1.33 -10.51
N ASP A 81 -16.63 0.62 -9.42
CA ASP A 81 -15.65 0.18 -8.43
C ASP A 81 -14.59 -0.75 -9.03
N ASN A 82 -14.93 -1.53 -10.08
CA ASN A 82 -13.97 -2.35 -10.84
C ASN A 82 -13.27 -1.60 -12.00
N ASN A 83 -13.62 -0.33 -12.27
CA ASN A 83 -12.99 0.50 -13.30
C ASN A 83 -11.88 1.41 -12.75
N SER A 84 -11.73 1.54 -11.43
CA SER A 84 -10.52 2.12 -10.82
C SER A 84 -9.42 1.07 -10.85
N GLY A 85 -8.49 1.22 -11.79
CA GLY A 85 -7.23 0.48 -11.72
C GLY A 85 -6.53 0.79 -10.39
N ILE A 86 -6.17 -0.28 -9.67
CA ILE A 86 -5.26 -0.31 -8.51
C ILE A 86 -5.81 0.41 -7.27
N VAL A 87 -6.56 -0.29 -6.41
CA VAL A 87 -6.12 -1.00 -5.20
C VAL A 87 -7.28 -1.95 -4.88
N GLU A 88 -7.07 -3.20 -4.48
CA GLU A 88 -8.11 -3.86 -3.68
C GLU A 88 -8.44 -2.87 -2.56
N LYS A 89 -9.68 -2.36 -2.47
CA LYS A 89 -10.13 -1.65 -1.28
C LYS A 89 -10.10 -2.67 -0.15
N GLY A 90 -8.92 -2.93 0.41
CA GLY A 90 -8.78 -3.55 1.69
C GLY A 90 -9.53 -2.62 2.62
N ASN A 91 -10.70 -3.06 3.06
CA ASN A 91 -11.35 -2.40 4.18
C ASN A 91 -10.41 -2.63 5.36
N ILE A 92 -9.58 -1.63 5.67
CA ILE A 92 -8.81 -1.61 6.90
C ILE A 92 -9.87 -1.51 8.00
N SER A 93 -10.10 -2.62 8.70
CA SER A 93 -10.96 -2.59 9.87
C SER A 93 -10.21 -1.88 11.00
N PHE A 94 -10.90 -0.98 11.69
CA PHE A 94 -10.41 -0.38 12.92
C PHE A 94 -10.88 -1.14 14.18
N ASP A 95 -11.45 -2.33 14.00
CA ASP A 95 -11.80 -3.21 15.10
C ASP A 95 -10.59 -3.45 16.02
N GLY A 96 -10.80 -3.30 17.33
CA GLY A 96 -9.74 -3.39 18.34
C GLY A 96 -9.05 -2.06 18.69
N ILE A 97 -9.30 -0.98 17.94
CA ILE A 97 -8.84 0.38 18.27
C ILE A 97 -9.92 1.10 19.09
N ASN A 98 -9.53 1.93 20.08
CA ASN A 98 -10.50 2.70 20.86
C ASN A 98 -11.14 3.82 20.02
N ALA A 99 -12.34 4.26 20.39
CA ALA A 99 -13.13 5.22 19.62
C ALA A 99 -12.41 6.56 19.35
N LYS A 100 -11.57 7.03 20.29
CA LYS A 100 -10.83 8.29 20.13
C LYS A 100 -9.75 8.16 19.05
N ASP A 101 -9.00 7.06 19.08
CA ASP A 101 -7.94 6.81 18.10
C ASP A 101 -8.53 6.45 16.73
N GLN A 102 -9.68 5.79 16.68
CA GLN A 102 -10.43 5.58 15.43
C GLN A 102 -10.86 6.91 14.79
N ALA A 103 -11.37 7.84 15.59
CA ALA A 103 -11.74 9.17 15.11
C ALA A 103 -10.51 9.91 14.56
N LEU A 104 -9.39 9.88 15.28
CA LEU A 104 -8.14 10.49 14.83
C LEU A 104 -7.64 9.88 13.50
N LEU A 105 -7.67 8.55 13.35
CA LEU A 105 -7.29 7.89 12.11
C LEU A 105 -8.21 8.27 10.94
N ASN A 106 -9.52 8.37 11.18
CA ASN A 106 -10.47 8.86 10.18
C ASN A 106 -10.18 10.30 9.75
N ASP A 107 -9.90 11.19 10.70
CA ASP A 107 -9.56 12.58 10.41
C ASP A 107 -8.26 12.68 9.59
N ILE A 108 -7.25 11.87 9.91
CA ILE A 108 -6.01 11.79 9.12
C ILE A 108 -6.33 11.31 7.69
N VAL A 109 -7.09 10.24 7.52
CA VAL A 109 -7.46 9.71 6.19
C VAL A 109 -8.24 10.75 5.39
N PHE A 110 -9.15 11.46 6.04
CA PHE A 110 -9.93 12.52 5.42
C PHE A 110 -9.04 13.67 4.92
N LEU A 111 -8.14 14.20 5.77
CA LEU A 111 -7.17 15.21 5.37
C LEU A 111 -6.28 14.73 4.22
N LEU A 112 -5.84 13.47 4.27
CA LEU A 112 -5.02 12.90 3.21
C LEU A 112 -5.79 12.90 1.89
N LYS A 113 -7.05 12.47 1.92
CA LYS A 113 -7.93 12.46 0.76
C LYS A 113 -8.16 13.87 0.20
N GLU A 114 -8.51 14.84 1.04
CA GLU A 114 -8.77 16.22 0.61
C GLU A 114 -7.59 16.82 -0.15
N ASN A 115 -6.36 16.72 0.38
CA ASN A 115 -5.22 17.30 -0.36
C ASN A 115 -4.92 16.58 -1.68
N LEU A 116 -5.34 15.32 -1.86
CA LEU A 116 -5.20 14.62 -3.15
C LEU A 116 -6.27 15.05 -4.15
N GLU A 117 -7.49 15.30 -3.70
CA GLU A 117 -8.58 15.80 -4.56
C GLU A 117 -8.26 17.21 -5.06
N ASP A 118 -7.61 18.03 -4.23
CA ASP A 118 -7.21 19.40 -4.57
C ASP A 118 -5.89 19.48 -5.37
N ASP A 119 -5.12 18.40 -5.47
CA ASP A 119 -3.82 18.40 -6.15
C ASP A 119 -3.95 18.29 -7.68
N THR A 120 -3.82 19.42 -8.34
CA THR A 120 -3.77 19.51 -9.82
C THR A 120 -2.38 19.24 -10.41
N THR A 121 -1.33 19.16 -9.58
CA THR A 121 0.08 19.09 -10.02
C THR A 121 0.68 17.68 -9.95
N GLY A 122 0.05 16.77 -9.21
CA GLY A 122 0.55 15.43 -8.92
C GLY A 122 1.72 15.40 -7.93
N GLN A 123 2.03 16.51 -7.26
CA GLN A 123 3.08 16.58 -6.24
C GLN A 123 2.66 15.89 -4.94
N MET A 124 1.37 15.97 -4.56
CA MET A 124 0.87 15.45 -3.29
C MET A 124 1.03 13.93 -3.20
N SER A 125 0.88 13.23 -4.33
CA SER A 125 1.17 11.80 -4.41
C SER A 125 2.63 11.46 -4.02
N LYS A 126 3.60 12.30 -4.41
CA LYS A 126 5.01 12.10 -4.04
C LYS A 126 5.24 12.39 -2.55
N VAL A 127 4.61 13.43 -2.02
CA VAL A 127 4.66 13.77 -0.59
C VAL A 127 4.12 12.62 0.24
N TYR A 128 2.99 12.02 -0.16
CA TYR A 128 2.41 10.89 0.58
C TYR A 128 3.22 9.62 0.49
N ARG A 129 3.95 9.41 -0.61
CA ARG A 129 4.93 8.34 -0.66
C ARG A 129 6.05 8.54 0.35
N TYR A 130 6.51 9.78 0.56
CA TYR A 130 7.48 10.07 1.62
C TYR A 130 6.88 9.91 3.00
N LEU A 131 5.63 10.33 3.23
CA LEU A 131 4.91 10.07 4.47
C LEU A 131 4.78 8.57 4.74
N TYR A 132 4.49 7.77 3.72
CA TYR A 132 4.45 6.32 3.85
C TYR A 132 5.80 5.75 4.32
N TYR A 133 6.90 6.12 3.68
CA TYR A 133 8.24 5.69 4.14
C TYR A 133 8.56 6.19 5.54
N PHE A 134 8.15 7.40 5.88
CA PHE A 134 8.31 7.99 7.21
C PHE A 134 7.59 7.18 8.29
N LEU A 135 6.35 6.75 8.02
CA LEU A 135 5.58 5.90 8.92
C LEU A 135 6.18 4.51 9.06
N GLN A 136 6.77 3.94 8.00
CA GLN A 136 7.37 2.60 8.06
C GLN A 136 8.53 2.48 9.05
N VAL A 137 9.25 3.59 9.31
CA VAL A 137 10.42 3.61 10.22
C VAL A 137 10.12 4.32 11.55
N LEU A 138 8.85 4.66 11.82
CA LEU A 138 8.45 5.44 12.98
C LEU A 138 8.84 4.78 14.31
N GLU A 139 8.77 3.46 14.40
CA GLU A 139 9.15 2.69 15.59
C GLU A 139 10.66 2.43 15.67
N ASP A 140 11.34 2.38 14.53
CA ASP A 140 12.77 2.04 14.46
C ASP A 140 13.69 3.24 14.71
N VAL A 141 13.21 4.46 14.46
CA VAL A 141 14.01 5.70 14.53
C VAL A 141 13.32 6.70 15.48
N PRO A 142 13.71 6.76 16.77
CA PRO A 142 13.07 7.62 17.77
C PRO A 142 13.02 9.10 17.38
N GLU A 143 14.01 9.60 16.66
CA GLU A 143 14.11 10.99 16.20
C GLU A 143 12.94 11.41 15.30
N ILE A 144 12.30 10.46 14.62
CA ILE A 144 11.09 10.70 13.81
C ILE A 144 9.93 11.15 14.71
N LYS A 145 9.77 10.51 15.88
CA LYS A 145 8.76 10.88 16.88
C LYS A 145 9.07 12.25 17.49
N TYR A 146 10.35 12.54 17.76
CA TYR A 146 10.77 13.86 18.26
C TYR A 146 10.49 14.97 17.24
N MET A 147 10.69 14.69 15.94
CA MET A 147 10.37 15.64 14.88
C MET A 147 8.85 15.90 14.79
N LEU A 148 8.00 14.89 14.99
CA LEU A 148 6.55 15.09 15.07
C LEU A 148 6.18 16.01 16.25
N GLY A 149 6.79 15.79 17.42
CA GLY A 149 6.65 16.66 18.59
C GLY A 149 7.05 18.10 18.29
N TYR A 150 8.23 18.30 17.67
CA TYR A 150 8.71 19.60 17.23
C TYR A 150 7.68 20.33 16.35
N VAL A 151 7.18 19.66 15.31
CA VAL A 151 6.20 20.25 14.38
C VAL A 151 4.93 20.67 15.13
N ALA A 152 4.36 19.79 15.95
CA ALA A 152 3.15 20.07 16.71
C ALA A 152 3.30 21.26 17.68
N LYS A 153 4.49 21.41 18.29
CA LYS A 153 4.82 22.54 19.18
C LYS A 153 4.97 23.84 18.39
N THR A 154 5.72 23.83 17.29
CA THR A 154 5.96 25.04 16.49
C THR A 154 4.70 25.58 15.81
N THR A 155 3.73 24.72 15.53
CA THR A 155 2.40 25.13 15.01
C THR A 155 1.42 25.51 16.12
N GLY A 156 1.78 25.36 17.39
CA GLY A 156 0.95 25.72 18.55
C GLY A 156 -0.16 24.73 18.89
N PHE A 157 -0.15 23.52 18.32
CA PHE A 157 -1.12 22.47 18.69
C PHE A 157 -0.78 21.82 20.04
N VAL A 158 0.49 21.83 20.42
CA VAL A 158 1.02 21.25 21.65
C VAL A 158 1.84 22.29 22.40
N SER A 159 1.85 22.22 23.73
CA SER A 159 2.65 23.12 24.56
C SER A 159 4.16 22.92 24.31
N PRO A 160 4.98 23.98 24.25
CA PRO A 160 6.43 23.85 24.05
C PRO A 160 7.13 22.95 25.08
N ASN A 161 6.61 22.91 26.31
CA ASN A 161 7.19 22.16 27.43
C ASN A 161 6.54 20.78 27.66
N GLU A 162 5.76 20.29 26.70
CA GLU A 162 5.18 18.95 26.76
C GLU A 162 6.15 17.92 26.15
N PHE A 163 6.55 16.93 26.95
CA PHE A 163 7.42 15.84 26.52
C PHE A 163 6.71 14.52 26.79
N ILE A 164 6.41 13.76 25.73
CA ILE A 164 5.67 12.49 25.79
C ILE A 164 6.53 11.29 25.41
N PHE A 165 7.79 11.54 25.05
CA PHE A 165 8.80 10.52 24.77
C PHE A 165 9.93 10.60 25.82
N GLU A 166 11.15 10.21 25.45
CA GLU A 166 12.32 10.40 26.32
C GLU A 166 12.69 11.89 26.36
N GLU A 167 12.50 12.52 27.53
CA GLU A 167 12.50 13.97 27.69
C GLU A 167 13.83 14.62 27.28
N ASP A 168 14.95 14.08 27.76
CA ASP A 168 16.28 14.64 27.49
C ASP A 168 16.63 14.57 26.00
N ASN A 169 16.37 13.43 25.36
CA ASN A 169 16.61 13.24 23.93
C ASN A 169 15.65 14.07 23.07
N GLN A 170 14.37 14.12 23.43
CA GLN A 170 13.38 14.93 22.73
C GLN A 170 13.75 16.41 22.82
N PHE A 171 14.07 16.91 24.00
CA PHE A 171 14.52 18.28 24.23
C PHE A 171 15.78 18.61 23.41
N ALA A 172 16.79 17.74 23.43
CA ALA A 172 18.03 17.93 22.70
C ALA A 172 17.79 17.97 21.19
N PHE A 173 17.02 17.02 20.65
CA PHE A 173 16.70 16.96 19.22
C PHE A 173 15.90 18.19 18.77
N GLU A 174 14.83 18.56 19.50
CA GLU A 174 14.00 19.72 19.18
C GLU A 174 14.81 21.02 19.17
N SER A 175 15.73 21.18 20.13
CA SER A 175 16.62 22.35 20.22
C SER A 175 17.62 22.43 19.06
N ILE A 176 18.20 21.29 18.65
CA ILE A 176 19.09 21.21 17.49
C ILE A 176 18.31 21.53 16.21
N LEU A 177 17.12 20.94 16.04
CA LEU A 177 16.28 21.15 14.86
C LEU A 177 15.82 22.61 14.76
N TYR A 178 15.42 23.24 15.87
CA TYR A 178 15.13 24.66 15.93
C TYR A 178 16.32 25.50 15.44
N SER A 179 17.52 25.20 15.94
CA SER A 179 18.74 25.91 15.56
C SER A 179 19.04 25.75 14.06
N ALA A 180 18.83 24.56 13.50
CA ALA A 180 18.96 24.31 12.07
C ALA A 180 17.94 25.11 11.25
N MET A 181 16.68 25.19 11.71
CA MET A 181 15.63 25.97 11.06
C MET A 181 15.93 27.49 11.10
N VAL A 182 16.46 28.00 12.21
CA VAL A 182 16.92 29.40 12.31
C VAL A 182 18.03 29.68 11.30
N LEU A 183 19.01 28.77 11.17
CA LEU A 183 20.09 28.90 10.19
C LEU A 183 19.56 28.87 8.74
N TYR A 184 18.61 27.99 8.43
CA TYR A 184 17.97 27.90 7.13
C TYR A 184 17.19 29.19 6.79
N ASN A 185 16.32 29.64 7.69
CA ASN A 185 15.45 30.80 7.49
C ASN A 185 16.26 32.11 7.38
N SER A 186 17.34 32.24 8.15
CA SER A 186 18.25 33.38 8.05
C SER A 186 19.14 33.36 6.79
N LYS A 187 19.13 32.27 6.01
CA LYS A 187 20.04 32.02 4.89
C LYS A 187 21.52 32.18 5.28
N GLY A 188 21.85 31.91 6.55
CA GLY A 188 23.17 32.16 7.12
C GLY A 188 24.26 31.15 6.70
N ALA A 189 23.87 30.03 6.07
CA ALA A 189 24.82 29.01 5.63
C ALA A 189 25.47 29.38 4.29
N SER A 190 26.80 29.29 4.21
CA SER A 190 27.51 29.52 2.96
C SER A 190 27.25 28.41 1.94
N LYS A 191 27.16 28.77 0.65
CA LYS A 191 26.91 27.81 -0.44
C LYS A 191 27.94 26.68 -0.47
N ASN A 192 29.21 26.99 -0.20
CA ASN A 192 30.30 25.99 -0.15
C ASN A 192 30.10 25.00 1.00
N LYS A 193 29.69 25.46 2.18
CA LYS A 193 29.44 24.58 3.31
C LYS A 193 28.23 23.67 3.06
N LEU A 194 27.17 24.21 2.45
CA LEU A 194 26.01 23.42 2.05
C LEU A 194 26.38 22.32 1.04
N LEU A 195 27.23 22.63 0.06
CA LEU A 195 27.70 21.64 -0.92
C LEU A 195 28.56 20.55 -0.25
N GLU A 196 29.44 20.91 0.67
CA GLU A 196 30.26 19.95 1.43
C GLU A 196 29.38 19.00 2.26
N MET A 197 28.41 19.55 2.99
CA MET A 197 27.50 18.74 3.82
C MET A 197 26.60 17.85 2.96
N HIS A 198 26.13 18.35 1.82
CA HIS A 198 25.34 17.54 0.90
C HIS A 198 26.13 16.37 0.33
N LYS A 199 27.41 16.57 -0.03
CA LYS A 199 28.29 15.47 -0.47
C LYS A 199 28.50 14.41 0.62
N LYS A 200 28.69 14.82 1.87
CA LYS A 200 28.80 13.88 3.00
C LYS A 200 27.52 13.06 3.15
N PHE A 201 26.37 13.73 3.12
CA PHE A 201 25.06 13.10 3.19
C PHE A 201 24.84 12.06 2.08
N THR A 202 25.14 12.39 0.82
CA THR A 202 24.97 11.44 -0.29
C THR A 202 25.88 10.23 -0.15
N ASN A 203 27.16 10.46 0.19
CA ASN A 203 28.12 9.38 0.35
C ASN A 203 27.76 8.41 1.48
N GLU A 204 27.24 8.92 2.61
CA GLU A 204 26.80 8.09 3.72
C GLU A 204 25.59 7.22 3.36
N ILE A 205 24.65 7.74 2.57
CA ILE A 205 23.49 6.97 2.09
C ILE A 205 23.93 5.87 1.13
N GLU A 206 24.80 6.20 0.18
CA GLU A 206 25.33 5.25 -0.80
C GLU A 206 26.09 4.13 -0.10
N ALA A 207 26.97 4.45 0.85
CA ALA A 207 27.70 3.46 1.64
C ALA A 207 26.77 2.52 2.42
N LYS A 208 25.70 3.04 3.05
CA LYS A 208 24.70 2.22 3.74
C LYS A 208 23.94 1.30 2.78
N HIS A 209 23.66 1.75 1.56
CA HIS A 209 23.00 0.94 0.54
C HIS A 209 23.92 -0.19 0.04
N GLU A 210 25.19 0.12 -0.23
CA GLU A 210 26.21 -0.86 -0.59
C GLU A 210 26.41 -1.91 0.50
N GLU A 211 26.46 -1.51 1.76
CA GLU A 211 26.58 -2.44 2.89
C GLU A 211 25.37 -3.40 2.98
N LYS A 212 24.14 -2.89 2.85
CA LYS A 212 22.93 -3.74 2.84
C LYS A 212 22.94 -4.73 1.66
N LEU A 213 23.38 -4.29 0.49
CA LEU A 213 23.50 -5.14 -0.69
C LEU A 213 24.56 -6.24 -0.47
N SER A 214 25.73 -5.88 0.07
CA SER A 214 26.80 -6.82 0.39
C SER A 214 26.33 -7.87 1.40
N ARG A 215 25.70 -7.46 2.51
CA ARG A 215 25.15 -8.38 3.52
C ARG A 215 24.11 -9.33 2.92
N THR A 216 23.27 -8.84 2.00
CA THR A 216 22.28 -9.68 1.30
C THR A 216 22.96 -10.72 0.40
N GLN A 217 24.02 -10.32 -0.31
CA GLN A 217 24.81 -11.23 -1.15
C GLN A 217 25.55 -12.28 -0.31
N GLU A 218 26.11 -11.88 0.83
CA GLU A 218 26.77 -12.77 1.78
C GLU A 218 25.79 -13.80 2.35
N LEU A 219 24.60 -13.37 2.79
CA LEU A 219 23.54 -14.25 3.28
C LEU A 219 23.05 -15.22 2.21
N ASN A 220 22.84 -14.75 0.97
CA ASN A 220 22.48 -15.61 -0.14
C ASN A 220 23.57 -16.64 -0.47
N SER A 221 24.83 -16.22 -0.43
CA SER A 221 25.98 -17.12 -0.64
C SER A 221 26.07 -18.17 0.47
N ALA A 222 25.90 -17.76 1.74
CA ALA A 222 25.86 -18.67 2.87
C ALA A 222 24.69 -19.65 2.78
N LYS A 223 23.51 -19.19 2.35
CA LYS A 223 22.33 -20.04 2.12
C LYS A 223 22.58 -21.12 1.06
N VAL A 224 23.14 -20.73 -0.09
CA VAL A 224 23.47 -21.69 -1.17
C VAL A 224 24.48 -22.71 -0.70
N GLN A 225 25.50 -22.28 0.05
CA GLN A 225 26.51 -23.18 0.62
C GLN A 225 25.91 -24.10 1.69
N ALA A 226 25.05 -23.59 2.57
CA ALA A 226 24.37 -24.37 3.60
C ALA A 226 23.49 -25.47 2.98
N LEU A 227 22.66 -25.13 1.99
CA LEU A 227 21.84 -26.10 1.26
C LEU A 227 22.70 -27.18 0.60
N LYS A 228 23.83 -26.79 -0.02
CA LYS A 228 24.76 -27.73 -0.65
C LYS A 228 25.44 -28.66 0.37
N GLU A 229 25.91 -28.13 1.51
CA GLU A 229 26.56 -28.92 2.56
C GLU A 229 25.58 -29.88 3.26
N LEU A 230 24.29 -29.50 3.36
CA LEU A 230 23.23 -30.33 3.95
C LEU A 230 22.54 -31.26 2.93
N GLY A 231 22.85 -31.12 1.64
CA GLY A 231 22.26 -31.95 0.58
C GLY A 231 20.81 -31.59 0.20
N TYR A 232 20.35 -30.38 0.54
CA TYR A 232 19.02 -29.88 0.17
C TYR A 232 19.06 -29.09 -1.14
N THR A 233 17.99 -29.21 -1.93
CA THR A 233 17.81 -28.42 -3.17
C THR A 233 17.19 -27.05 -2.92
N GLU A 234 16.35 -26.92 -1.89
CA GLU A 234 15.66 -25.69 -1.54
C GLU A 234 15.33 -25.60 -0.05
N LEU A 235 15.04 -24.38 0.42
CA LEU A 235 14.63 -24.11 1.80
C LEU A 235 13.11 -24.27 1.90
N ASN A 236 12.65 -25.03 2.88
CA ASN A 236 11.24 -25.24 3.22
C ASN A 236 11.06 -25.29 4.74
N GLU A 237 9.82 -25.45 5.22
CA GLU A 237 9.52 -25.42 6.66
C GLU A 237 10.21 -26.54 7.45
N SER A 238 10.47 -27.70 6.84
CA SER A 238 11.05 -28.84 7.55
C SER A 238 12.58 -28.75 7.70
N ASN A 239 13.26 -28.03 6.80
CA ASN A 239 14.72 -27.85 6.87
C ASN A 239 15.17 -26.43 7.30
N TYR A 240 14.21 -25.54 7.61
CA TYR A 240 14.48 -24.13 7.93
C TYR A 240 15.50 -23.93 9.06
N SER A 241 15.29 -24.59 10.20
CA SER A 241 16.14 -24.42 11.38
C SER A 241 17.56 -24.92 11.14
N GLU A 242 17.70 -26.09 10.50
CA GLU A 242 18.99 -26.71 10.21
C GLU A 242 19.80 -25.88 9.20
N VAL A 243 19.14 -25.36 8.16
CA VAL A 243 19.80 -24.49 7.18
C VAL A 243 20.25 -23.16 7.81
N LEU A 244 19.47 -22.57 8.73
CA LEU A 244 19.87 -21.36 9.44
C LEU A 244 21.07 -21.57 10.37
N GLU A 245 21.07 -22.65 11.15
CA GLU A 245 22.22 -23.01 11.99
C GLU A 245 23.48 -23.21 11.15
N LYS A 246 23.33 -23.87 10.00
CA LYS A 246 24.42 -24.08 9.06
C LYS A 246 24.91 -22.79 8.41
N MET A 247 24.01 -21.87 8.08
CA MET A 247 24.37 -20.54 7.61
C MET A 247 25.19 -19.77 8.65
N ALA A 248 24.78 -19.80 9.93
CA ALA A 248 25.50 -19.17 11.02
C ALA A 248 26.90 -19.79 11.21
N GLU A 249 27.01 -21.11 11.13
CA GLU A 249 28.29 -21.82 11.17
C GLU A 249 29.22 -21.38 10.02
N ILE A 250 28.70 -21.35 8.78
CA ILE A 250 29.45 -20.91 7.59
C ILE A 250 29.94 -19.46 7.71
N GLN A 251 29.12 -18.57 8.26
CA GLN A 251 29.51 -17.19 8.51
C GLN A 251 30.61 -17.08 9.57
N SER A 252 30.57 -17.92 10.61
CA SER A 252 31.60 -17.94 11.65
C SER A 252 32.97 -18.42 11.16
N ARG A 253 33.02 -19.29 10.13
CA ARG A 253 34.26 -19.76 9.50
C ARG A 253 34.99 -18.68 8.68
N LYS A 254 34.33 -17.58 8.35
CA LYS A 254 34.89 -16.47 7.55
C LYS A 254 35.48 -15.34 8.39
N ILE A 255 35.40 -15.43 9.72
CA ILE A 255 36.05 -14.53 10.69
C ILE A 255 37.43 -15.12 11.03
#